data_AF-A0A1G1PAM0-F1
#
_entry.id   AF-A0A1G1PAM0-F1
#
_cell.length_a   1.000
_cell.length_b   1.000
_cell.length_c   1.000
_cell.angle_alpha   90.00
_cell.angle_beta   90.00
_cell.angle_gamma   90.00
#
_symmetry.space_group_name_H-M   'P 1'
#
loop_
_entity.id
_entity.type
_entity.pdbx_description
1 polymer ?
#
loop_
_entity_poly.entity_id
_entity_poly.type
_entity_poly.pdbx_seq_one_letter_code
_entity_poly.pdbx_strand_id
1 'polypeptide(L)'
;MGFSENSASITELKIQTPTYQVDPAELTLLTGHEGPGPGAVAWTTREDGAVMAWDRWGVVAGPPGSQEVVYRGELAPGVTAESRCDLHARAQNVFTWTVSVANRSSVPYPVQPKVLAGRSLHDPLEHGRYRLLRASVADKIQTLTLKTGIASRRLEGAVGWVTAQTKYYTTIVQPKTPASALVVTRDAAGQPQGWLEWPAVMVPPGETRAWTFKGYAGPLDYRFLDALQLDHAASLGAFTTITRLLQTALNWLTGVFHSYGTAIVVLTLLLGLLFSPLTFTSLKTMKKMELLQPELKQLQERYKKDPKRINEEAMKLYKQHRVNPLGGCLPLLLQMPLFIALYQVLGRSPELRGAHFLLIKDLAAPDALLPLPATLPLVGSALNVLPLAMGAMMFLQQRMSSKGKVLTDEQRVQQQVFKFMPLLFGAMFYALPSGLVLYWFLNTTFTVVQQHLVLRKLT
;
A
#
# COMPACT_ATOMS: atom_id res chain seq x y z
N MET A 1 -16.37 -1.52 -17.84
CA MET A 1 -15.73 -2.85 -17.82
C MET A 1 -15.99 -3.50 -19.16
N GLY A 2 -14.97 -4.07 -19.79
CA GLY A 2 -15.07 -4.93 -20.96
C GLY A 2 -15.19 -6.39 -20.54
N PHE A 3 -15.94 -7.14 -21.34
CA PHE A 3 -16.44 -8.47 -21.05
C PHE A 3 -16.02 -9.40 -22.18
N SER A 4 -15.55 -10.60 -21.85
CA SER A 4 -15.22 -11.59 -22.88
C SER A 4 -16.49 -12.07 -23.57
N GLU A 5 -16.46 -12.24 -24.89
CA GLU A 5 -17.54 -12.92 -25.61
C GLU A 5 -17.58 -14.42 -25.29
N ASN A 6 -16.42 -14.99 -24.97
CA ASN A 6 -16.25 -16.44 -24.85
C ASN A 6 -16.01 -16.87 -23.38
N SER A 7 -15.22 -16.14 -22.59
CA SER A 7 -14.77 -16.68 -21.29
C SER A 7 -15.66 -16.37 -20.07
N ALA A 8 -16.83 -15.74 -20.26
CA ALA A 8 -17.70 -15.25 -19.18
C ALA A 8 -16.90 -14.57 -18.06
N SER A 9 -16.05 -13.61 -18.44
CA SER A 9 -15.07 -12.97 -17.54
C SER A 9 -14.89 -11.50 -17.87
N ILE A 10 -14.38 -10.73 -16.90
CA ILE A 10 -13.99 -9.34 -17.11
C ILE A 10 -12.63 -9.34 -17.82
N THR A 11 -12.60 -8.98 -19.10
CA THR A 11 -11.36 -8.90 -19.91
C THR A 11 -10.73 -7.52 -19.87
N GLU A 12 -11.52 -6.49 -19.59
CA GLU A 12 -11.03 -5.13 -19.55
C GLU A 12 -11.60 -4.36 -18.36
N LEU A 13 -10.73 -3.72 -17.58
CA LEU A 13 -11.15 -2.86 -16.50
C LEU A 13 -10.59 -1.47 -16.76
N LYS A 14 -11.47 -0.58 -17.24
CA LYS A 14 -11.18 0.83 -17.41
C LYS A 14 -11.79 1.62 -16.27
N ILE A 15 -10.99 2.45 -15.61
CA ILE A 15 -11.45 3.33 -14.53
C ILE A 15 -11.34 4.77 -15.00
N GLN A 16 -12.46 5.50 -14.90
CA GLN A 16 -12.45 6.96 -15.00
C GLN A 16 -11.97 7.53 -13.68
N THR A 17 -10.82 8.20 -13.71
CA THR A 17 -10.22 8.78 -12.51
C THR A 17 -10.75 10.22 -12.35
N PRO A 18 -11.27 10.62 -11.17
CA PRO A 18 -11.97 11.90 -11.04
C PRO A 18 -11.09 13.15 -11.24
N THR A 19 -9.77 13.04 -11.13
CA THR A 19 -8.88 14.21 -11.17
C THR A 19 -7.44 13.80 -11.48
N TYR A 20 -7.08 13.71 -12.75
CA TYR A 20 -5.67 13.65 -13.16
C TYR A 20 -5.46 14.55 -14.37
N GLN A 21 -4.53 15.51 -14.26
CA GLN A 21 -4.05 16.33 -15.37
C GLN A 21 -3.12 15.57 -16.33
N VAL A 22 -3.43 14.31 -16.59
CA VAL A 22 -3.03 13.65 -17.83
C VAL A 22 -4.36 13.44 -18.54
N ASP A 23 -4.43 13.76 -19.83
CA ASP A 23 -5.59 13.60 -20.72
C ASP A 23 -6.59 12.55 -20.18
N PRO A 24 -7.92 12.77 -20.16
CA PRO A 24 -8.93 11.86 -19.59
C PRO A 24 -9.01 10.46 -20.23
N ALA A 25 -7.92 10.00 -20.85
CA ALA A 25 -7.57 8.64 -21.15
C ALA A 25 -7.89 7.72 -19.96
N GLU A 26 -8.94 6.96 -20.17
CA GLU A 26 -9.34 5.81 -19.37
C GLU A 26 -8.11 4.99 -18.96
N LEU A 27 -7.95 4.74 -17.65
CA LEU A 27 -6.86 3.89 -17.17
C LEU A 27 -7.27 2.41 -17.30
N THR A 28 -6.60 1.67 -18.17
CA THR A 28 -6.83 0.22 -18.34
C THR A 28 -5.98 -0.58 -17.36
N LEU A 29 -6.62 -1.19 -16.37
CA LEU A 29 -5.98 -1.98 -15.30
C LEU A 29 -5.89 -3.48 -15.60
N LEU A 30 -6.72 -3.96 -16.52
CA LEU A 30 -6.78 -5.33 -17.01
C LEU A 30 -6.95 -5.27 -18.53
N THR A 31 -6.21 -6.10 -19.27
CA THR A 31 -6.28 -6.19 -20.73
C THR A 31 -6.63 -7.63 -21.15
N GLY A 32 -7.45 -7.76 -22.20
CA GLY A 32 -7.96 -9.06 -22.66
C GLY A 32 -6.90 -9.95 -23.33
N HIS A 33 -5.74 -9.41 -23.69
CA HIS A 33 -4.68 -10.15 -24.39
C HIS A 33 -3.92 -11.15 -23.52
N GLU A 34 -4.02 -11.05 -22.19
CA GLU A 34 -3.25 -11.90 -21.30
C GLU A 34 -4.04 -13.15 -20.84
N GLY A 35 -5.33 -13.30 -21.21
CA GLY A 35 -6.20 -14.40 -20.82
C GLY A 35 -7.45 -13.95 -20.02
N PRO A 36 -8.24 -14.88 -19.45
CA PRO A 36 -9.45 -14.56 -18.69
C PRO A 36 -9.15 -13.71 -17.45
N GLY A 37 -10.03 -12.78 -17.09
CA GLY A 37 -9.90 -11.98 -15.86
C GLY A 37 -10.84 -12.45 -14.74
N PRO A 38 -10.96 -11.69 -13.64
CA PRO A 38 -11.85 -12.03 -12.53
C PRO A 38 -13.28 -12.31 -13.00
N GLY A 39 -13.91 -13.34 -12.41
CA GLY A 39 -15.24 -13.80 -12.80
C GLY A 39 -15.25 -14.95 -13.81
N ALA A 40 -14.11 -15.25 -14.45
CA ALA A 40 -13.98 -16.44 -15.29
C ALA A 40 -14.33 -17.71 -14.52
N VAL A 41 -15.27 -18.47 -15.07
CA VAL A 41 -15.73 -19.73 -14.49
C VAL A 41 -15.14 -20.88 -15.27
N ALA A 42 -14.40 -21.73 -14.58
CA ALA A 42 -13.99 -23.03 -15.08
C ALA A 42 -14.83 -24.11 -14.38
N TRP A 43 -15.34 -25.06 -15.16
CA TRP A 43 -16.04 -26.22 -14.64
C TRP A 43 -15.17 -27.44 -14.86
N THR A 44 -14.91 -28.21 -13.81
CA THR A 44 -14.39 -29.57 -13.98
C THR A 44 -15.57 -30.53 -13.88
N THR A 45 -15.99 -31.07 -15.02
CA THR A 45 -17.13 -31.99 -15.13
C THR A 45 -16.62 -33.39 -15.44
N ARG A 46 -15.70 -33.94 -14.62
CA ARG A 46 -15.26 -35.35 -14.65
C ARG A 46 -14.15 -35.66 -13.65
N GLU A 47 -14.04 -36.92 -13.22
CA GLU A 47 -12.92 -37.45 -12.40
C GLU A 47 -11.55 -37.28 -13.08
N ASP A 48 -11.52 -37.06 -14.40
CA ASP A 48 -10.35 -36.85 -15.25
C ASP A 48 -9.86 -35.39 -15.33
N GLY A 49 -10.47 -34.44 -14.61
CA GLY A 49 -9.92 -33.09 -14.44
C GLY A 49 -9.97 -32.17 -15.67
N ALA A 50 -10.70 -32.55 -16.72
CA ALA A 50 -10.89 -31.73 -17.90
C ALA A 50 -11.68 -30.44 -17.59
N VAL A 51 -11.07 -29.30 -17.87
CA VAL A 51 -11.71 -27.97 -17.82
C VAL A 51 -12.51 -27.79 -19.09
N MET A 52 -13.83 -27.59 -19.00
CA MET A 52 -14.64 -27.20 -20.16
C MET A 52 -14.10 -25.88 -20.72
N ALA A 53 -13.62 -25.94 -21.97
CA ALA A 53 -13.07 -24.80 -22.69
C ALA A 53 -14.11 -23.70 -22.87
N TRP A 54 -13.59 -22.48 -22.92
CA TRP A 54 -14.21 -21.16 -22.93
C TRP A 54 -15.19 -20.89 -24.09
N ASP A 55 -15.67 -21.88 -24.84
CA ASP A 55 -16.14 -21.66 -26.23
C ASP A 55 -17.67 -21.73 -26.44
N ARG A 56 -18.49 -21.66 -25.38
CA ARG A 56 -19.96 -21.80 -25.49
C ARG A 56 -20.77 -20.84 -24.63
N TRP A 57 -20.45 -19.55 -24.65
CA TRP A 57 -21.25 -18.56 -23.96
C TRP A 57 -21.93 -17.63 -24.96
N GLY A 58 -23.27 -17.53 -24.89
CA GLY A 58 -24.03 -16.50 -25.59
C GLY A 58 -24.28 -15.30 -24.67
N VAL A 59 -24.00 -14.08 -25.13
CA VAL A 59 -24.30 -12.84 -24.41
C VAL A 59 -25.78 -12.50 -24.58
N VAL A 60 -26.51 -12.39 -23.46
CA VAL A 60 -27.90 -11.90 -23.44
C VAL A 60 -27.89 -10.56 -22.71
N ALA A 61 -28.28 -9.48 -23.39
CA ALA A 61 -28.43 -8.17 -22.77
C ALA A 61 -29.56 -8.20 -21.73
N GLY A 62 -29.33 -7.62 -20.55
CA GLY A 62 -30.35 -7.45 -19.52
C GLY A 62 -31.49 -6.50 -19.92
N PRO A 63 -32.57 -6.42 -19.12
CA PRO A 63 -33.70 -5.53 -19.38
C PRO A 63 -33.28 -4.05 -19.54
N PRO A 64 -34.04 -3.22 -20.28
CA PRO A 64 -33.67 -1.83 -20.54
C PRO A 64 -33.43 -1.05 -19.24
N GLY A 65 -32.19 -0.59 -19.04
CA GLY A 65 -31.78 0.17 -17.84
C GLY A 65 -31.01 -0.62 -16.77
N SER A 66 -30.88 -1.95 -16.90
CA SER A 66 -29.91 -2.71 -16.09
C SER A 66 -28.56 -2.82 -16.80
N GLN A 67 -27.46 -2.54 -16.09
CA GLN A 67 -26.10 -2.85 -16.57
C GLN A 67 -25.77 -4.31 -16.23
N GLU A 68 -26.57 -5.23 -16.77
CA GLU A 68 -26.47 -6.67 -16.53
C GLU A 68 -25.90 -7.38 -17.77
N VAL A 69 -24.90 -8.23 -17.53
CA VAL A 69 -24.30 -9.09 -18.56
C VAL A 69 -24.56 -10.54 -18.18
N VAL A 70 -25.32 -11.24 -19.01
CA VAL A 70 -25.65 -12.65 -18.80
C VAL A 70 -24.98 -13.50 -19.87
N TYR A 71 -24.32 -14.54 -19.43
CA TYR A 71 -23.74 -15.59 -20.24
C TYR A 71 -24.50 -16.89 -20.00
N ARG A 72 -24.85 -17.60 -21.07
CA ARG A 72 -25.45 -18.95 -20.97
C ARG A 72 -24.69 -19.96 -21.81
N GLY A 73 -24.52 -21.15 -21.25
CA GLY A 73 -23.94 -22.32 -21.92
C GLY A 73 -24.61 -23.62 -21.48
N GLU A 74 -24.51 -24.66 -22.31
CA GLU A 74 -25.02 -25.99 -21.99
C GLU A 74 -23.85 -26.91 -21.61
N LEU A 75 -23.90 -27.49 -20.41
CA LEU A 75 -22.85 -28.38 -19.88
C LEU A 75 -23.03 -29.83 -20.34
N ALA A 76 -24.27 -30.28 -20.45
CA ALA A 76 -24.68 -31.59 -20.92
C ALA A 76 -26.14 -31.48 -21.40
N PRO A 77 -26.68 -32.44 -22.17
CA PRO A 77 -28.08 -32.40 -22.60
C PRO A 77 -29.04 -32.17 -21.43
N GLY A 78 -29.70 -31.02 -21.42
CA GLY A 78 -30.63 -30.64 -20.35
C GLY A 78 -29.96 -30.09 -19.08
N VAL A 79 -28.65 -29.87 -19.04
CA VAL A 79 -27.94 -29.19 -17.94
C VAL A 79 -27.37 -27.88 -18.45
N THR A 80 -27.88 -26.77 -17.92
CA THR A 80 -27.50 -25.42 -18.36
C THR A 80 -26.74 -24.69 -17.28
N ALA A 81 -25.74 -23.91 -17.67
CA ALA A 81 -25.00 -22.99 -16.82
C ALA A 81 -25.30 -21.55 -17.23
N GLU A 82 -25.53 -20.68 -16.25
CA GLU A 82 -25.71 -19.25 -16.43
C GLU A 82 -24.70 -18.50 -15.55
N SER A 83 -23.97 -17.55 -16.12
CA SER A 83 -23.06 -16.66 -15.42
C SER A 83 -23.55 -15.23 -15.62
N ARG A 84 -23.93 -14.55 -14.54
CA ARG A 84 -24.58 -13.24 -14.54
C ARG A 84 -23.71 -12.25 -13.78
N CYS A 85 -23.42 -11.12 -14.40
CA CYS A 85 -22.76 -9.98 -13.76
C CYS A 85 -23.72 -8.80 -13.68
N ASP A 86 -24.05 -8.40 -12.46
CA ASP A 86 -24.88 -7.24 -12.17
C ASP A 86 -23.99 -6.07 -11.72
N LEU A 87 -23.89 -5.02 -12.54
CA LEU A 87 -23.22 -3.77 -12.16
C LEU A 87 -24.19 -2.89 -11.36
N HIS A 88 -23.82 -2.55 -10.13
CA HIS A 88 -24.70 -1.80 -9.23
C HIS A 88 -24.74 -0.32 -9.63
N ALA A 89 -25.84 0.13 -10.25
CA ALA A 89 -26.01 1.51 -10.71
C ALA A 89 -25.84 2.58 -9.60
N ARG A 90 -26.09 2.24 -8.33
CA ARG A 90 -25.96 3.15 -7.17
C ARG A 90 -24.61 3.07 -6.45
N ALA A 91 -23.86 1.98 -6.64
CA ALA A 91 -22.58 1.75 -5.97
C ALA A 91 -21.50 1.60 -7.04
N GLN A 92 -20.93 2.74 -7.44
CA GLN A 92 -19.83 2.80 -8.40
C GLN A 92 -18.76 1.78 -8.03
N ASN A 93 -18.24 1.04 -9.02
CA ASN A 93 -17.15 0.05 -8.87
C ASN A 93 -17.50 -1.25 -8.13
N VAL A 94 -18.76 -1.46 -7.73
CA VAL A 94 -19.24 -2.73 -7.14
C VAL A 94 -20.04 -3.52 -8.16
N PHE A 95 -19.78 -4.83 -8.21
CA PHE A 95 -20.54 -5.75 -9.04
C PHE A 95 -20.93 -6.99 -8.23
N THR A 96 -22.02 -7.63 -8.63
CA THR A 96 -22.38 -8.96 -8.13
C THR A 96 -22.25 -9.94 -9.26
N TRP A 97 -21.48 -11.00 -9.03
CA TRP A 97 -21.32 -12.07 -10.00
C TRP A 97 -22.05 -13.30 -9.48
N THR A 98 -22.97 -13.86 -10.24
CA THR A 98 -23.70 -15.07 -9.88
C THR A 98 -23.53 -16.11 -10.95
N VAL A 99 -23.04 -17.28 -10.55
CA VAL A 99 -22.90 -18.44 -11.42
C VAL A 99 -23.91 -19.47 -10.98
N SER A 100 -24.73 -19.98 -11.89
CA SER A 100 -25.74 -20.98 -11.58
C SER A 100 -25.72 -22.14 -12.56
N VAL A 101 -26.06 -23.33 -12.07
CA VAL A 101 -26.23 -24.54 -12.88
C VAL A 101 -27.63 -25.09 -12.61
N ALA A 102 -28.43 -25.19 -13.66
CA ALA A 102 -29.77 -25.75 -13.64
C ALA A 102 -29.77 -27.12 -14.34
N ASN A 103 -30.19 -28.15 -13.61
CA ASN A 103 -30.34 -29.49 -14.14
C ASN A 103 -31.79 -29.74 -14.54
N ARG A 104 -32.08 -29.74 -15.84
CA ARG A 104 -33.36 -30.12 -16.46
C ARG A 104 -33.31 -31.53 -17.07
N SER A 105 -32.21 -32.26 -16.90
CA SER A 105 -32.11 -33.66 -17.31
C SER A 105 -32.81 -34.57 -16.30
N SER A 106 -32.91 -35.86 -16.64
CA SER A 106 -33.49 -36.90 -15.76
C SER A 106 -32.50 -37.50 -14.76
N VAL A 107 -31.21 -37.14 -14.82
CA VAL A 107 -30.14 -37.75 -14.01
C VAL A 107 -29.42 -36.68 -13.16
N PRO A 108 -29.08 -36.97 -11.89
CA PRO A 108 -28.24 -36.07 -11.09
C PRO A 108 -26.90 -35.76 -11.77
N TYR A 109 -26.47 -34.50 -11.75
CA TYR A 109 -25.26 -34.05 -12.43
C TYR A 109 -24.21 -33.53 -11.43
N PRO A 110 -22.98 -34.06 -11.42
CA PRO A 110 -21.92 -33.57 -10.53
C PRO A 110 -21.35 -32.25 -11.04
N VAL A 111 -21.24 -31.27 -10.14
CA VAL A 111 -20.66 -29.95 -10.44
C VAL A 111 -19.60 -29.62 -9.41
N GLN A 112 -18.38 -29.32 -9.89
CA GLN A 112 -17.33 -28.72 -9.08
C GLN A 112 -16.98 -27.33 -9.65
N PRO A 113 -17.47 -26.24 -9.05
CA PRO A 113 -17.22 -24.91 -9.55
C PRO A 113 -15.79 -24.47 -9.23
N LYS A 114 -15.12 -23.91 -10.23
CA LYS A 114 -13.84 -23.20 -10.05
C LYS A 114 -13.98 -21.79 -10.62
N VAL A 115 -13.64 -20.78 -9.84
CA VAL A 115 -13.80 -19.38 -10.25
C VAL A 115 -12.47 -18.65 -10.12
N LEU A 116 -12.03 -18.04 -11.22
CA LEU A 116 -10.88 -17.14 -11.21
C LEU A 116 -11.26 -15.86 -10.45
N ALA A 117 -10.73 -15.73 -9.24
CA ALA A 117 -11.11 -14.67 -8.31
C ALA A 117 -10.08 -13.54 -8.24
N GLY A 118 -8.86 -13.76 -8.72
CA GLY A 118 -7.84 -12.72 -8.70
C GLY A 118 -6.76 -12.96 -9.73
N ARG A 119 -6.42 -11.88 -10.41
CA ARG A 119 -5.35 -11.82 -11.41
C ARG A 119 -4.52 -10.56 -11.15
N SER A 120 -3.22 -10.66 -11.35
CA SER A 120 -2.30 -9.53 -11.26
C SER A 120 -2.82 -8.32 -12.07
N LEU A 121 -2.86 -7.15 -11.44
CA LEU A 121 -3.26 -5.89 -12.08
C LEU A 121 -2.05 -5.20 -12.71
N HIS A 122 -2.27 -4.50 -13.82
CA HIS A 122 -1.27 -3.64 -14.42
C HIS A 122 -1.69 -2.17 -14.32
N ASP A 123 -0.94 -1.38 -13.56
CA ASP A 123 -0.99 0.07 -13.69
C ASP A 123 0.11 0.47 -14.70
N PRO A 124 -0.21 1.00 -15.89
CA PRO A 124 0.79 1.40 -16.89
C PRO A 124 1.69 2.54 -16.41
N LEU A 125 1.25 3.30 -15.42
CA LEU A 125 1.96 4.47 -14.89
C LEU A 125 2.92 4.08 -13.75
N GLU A 126 2.79 2.87 -13.23
CA GLU A 126 3.71 2.27 -12.27
C GLU A 126 4.44 1.13 -13.00
N HIS A 127 5.76 1.25 -13.23
CA HIS A 127 6.61 0.31 -13.99
C HIS A 127 6.72 -1.10 -13.35
N GLY A 128 5.61 -1.79 -13.09
CA GLY A 128 5.50 -3.14 -12.53
C GLY A 128 5.88 -3.29 -11.04
N ARG A 129 6.25 -2.21 -10.34
CA ARG A 129 6.88 -2.28 -9.00
C ARG A 129 5.94 -2.71 -7.88
N TYR A 130 4.63 -2.54 -8.03
CA TYR A 130 3.64 -2.86 -7.00
C TYR A 130 2.53 -3.73 -7.58
N ARG A 131 2.70 -5.05 -7.48
CA ARG A 131 1.66 -6.04 -7.79
C ARG A 131 1.57 -7.03 -6.63
N LEU A 132 0.44 -7.00 -5.93
CA LEU A 132 0.18 -7.88 -4.80
C LEU A 132 -1.09 -8.67 -5.05
N LEU A 133 -0.99 -9.99 -4.94
CA LEU A 133 -2.14 -10.86 -4.91
C LEU A 133 -2.25 -11.46 -3.51
N ARG A 134 -3.40 -11.29 -2.85
CA ARG A 134 -3.64 -11.74 -1.47
C ARG A 134 -4.98 -12.43 -1.35
N ALA A 135 -5.12 -13.27 -0.35
CA ALA A 135 -6.39 -13.89 0.01
C ALA A 135 -6.51 -14.10 1.52
N SER A 136 -7.73 -14.14 2.04
CA SER A 136 -8.01 -14.67 3.37
C SER A 136 -8.29 -16.17 3.26
N VAL A 137 -7.46 -16.98 3.91
CA VAL A 137 -7.61 -18.45 3.97
C VAL A 137 -7.54 -18.87 5.43
N ALA A 138 -8.60 -19.50 5.93
CA ALA A 138 -8.73 -19.89 7.34
C ALA A 138 -8.43 -18.72 8.31
N ASP A 139 -9.07 -17.57 8.06
CA ASP A 139 -8.93 -16.31 8.80
C ASP A 139 -7.52 -15.70 8.84
N LYS A 140 -6.60 -16.20 8.00
CA LYS A 140 -5.25 -15.67 7.85
C LYS A 140 -5.06 -15.04 6.47
N ILE A 141 -4.45 -13.86 6.45
CA ILE A 141 -4.08 -13.19 5.20
C ILE A 141 -2.83 -13.86 4.64
N GLN A 142 -2.94 -14.44 3.44
CA GLN A 142 -1.82 -15.01 2.70
C GLN A 142 -1.51 -14.17 1.47
N THR A 143 -0.23 -13.92 1.21
CA THR A 143 0.22 -13.37 -0.08
C THR A 143 0.44 -14.53 -1.05
N LEU A 144 -0.22 -14.45 -2.21
CA LEU A 144 -0.22 -15.49 -3.23
C LEU A 144 1.02 -15.32 -4.11
N THR A 145 2.14 -15.82 -3.63
CA THR A 145 3.38 -15.93 -4.39
C THR A 145 3.63 -17.39 -4.79
N LEU A 146 4.13 -17.58 -6.00
CA LEU A 146 4.65 -18.85 -6.50
C LEU A 146 6.17 -18.74 -6.61
N LYS A 147 6.90 -19.67 -5.98
CA LYS A 147 8.35 -19.79 -6.15
C LYS A 147 8.66 -20.17 -7.60
N THR A 148 9.86 -19.83 -8.07
CA THR A 148 10.35 -20.23 -9.38
C THR A 148 10.34 -21.76 -9.51
N GLY A 149 9.81 -22.28 -10.62
CA GLY A 149 9.72 -23.73 -10.88
C GLY A 149 8.50 -24.45 -10.30
N ILE A 150 7.64 -23.78 -9.50
CA ILE A 150 6.39 -24.37 -9.02
C ILE A 150 5.23 -23.98 -9.97
N ALA A 151 4.56 -24.99 -10.52
CA ALA A 151 3.44 -24.82 -11.46
C ALA A 151 2.15 -24.36 -10.77
N SER A 152 1.83 -24.92 -9.61
CA SER A 152 0.66 -24.53 -8.82
C SER A 152 0.88 -24.72 -7.32
N ARG A 153 0.12 -23.98 -6.51
CA ARG A 153 0.07 -24.11 -5.05
C ARG A 153 -1.38 -24.13 -4.60
N ARG A 154 -1.77 -25.19 -3.90
CA ARG A 154 -3.11 -25.32 -3.30
C ARG A 154 -3.07 -24.91 -1.83
N LEU A 155 -4.04 -24.11 -1.41
CA LEU A 155 -4.24 -23.68 -0.03
C LEU A 155 -5.62 -24.17 0.41
N GLU A 156 -5.62 -25.11 1.36
CA GLU A 156 -6.86 -25.65 1.94
C GLU A 156 -7.38 -24.74 3.07
N GLY A 157 -8.69 -24.65 3.19
CA GLY A 157 -9.38 -23.90 4.24
C GLY A 157 -10.37 -22.88 3.68
N ALA A 158 -11.27 -22.40 4.54
CA ALA A 158 -12.30 -21.45 4.17
C ALA A 158 -11.67 -20.17 3.58
N VAL A 159 -11.92 -19.93 2.28
CA VAL A 159 -11.43 -18.76 1.56
C VAL A 159 -12.49 -17.67 1.58
N GLY A 160 -12.21 -16.59 2.30
CA GLY A 160 -13.17 -15.50 2.52
C GLY A 160 -13.15 -14.45 1.41
N TRP A 161 -11.99 -14.16 0.83
CA TRP A 161 -11.83 -13.19 -0.25
C TRP A 161 -10.50 -13.36 -0.97
N VAL A 162 -10.42 -12.89 -2.20
CA VAL A 162 -9.19 -12.75 -2.99
C VAL A 162 -9.10 -11.31 -3.48
N THR A 163 -7.91 -10.72 -3.43
CA THR A 163 -7.67 -9.36 -3.91
C THR A 163 -6.39 -9.26 -4.70
N ALA A 164 -6.45 -8.54 -5.83
CA ALA A 164 -5.28 -8.11 -6.57
C ALA A 164 -5.13 -6.60 -6.43
N GLN A 165 -3.93 -6.15 -6.10
CA GLN A 165 -3.65 -4.77 -5.72
C GLN A 165 -2.46 -4.23 -6.51
N THR A 166 -2.62 -3.01 -6.99
CA THR A 166 -1.49 -2.14 -7.34
C THR A 166 -1.22 -1.17 -6.18
N LYS A 167 -0.44 -0.13 -6.44
CA LYS A 167 -0.21 0.94 -5.46
C LYS A 167 -1.50 1.71 -5.12
N TYR A 168 -2.36 1.93 -6.11
CA TYR A 168 -3.54 2.81 -6.00
C TYR A 168 -4.87 2.14 -6.32
N TYR A 169 -4.87 0.93 -6.87
CA TYR A 169 -6.09 0.25 -7.32
C TYR A 169 -6.16 -1.16 -6.77
N THR A 170 -7.38 -1.68 -6.67
CA THR A 170 -7.64 -3.03 -6.21
C THR A 170 -8.83 -3.65 -6.90
N THR A 171 -8.74 -4.96 -7.14
CA THR A 171 -9.89 -5.82 -7.36
C THR A 171 -10.07 -6.71 -6.14
N ILE A 172 -11.32 -6.93 -5.75
CA ILE A 172 -11.68 -7.79 -4.62
C ILE A 172 -12.82 -8.69 -5.09
N VAL A 173 -12.69 -9.99 -4.86
CA VAL A 173 -13.74 -10.98 -5.09
C VAL A 173 -13.98 -11.69 -3.76
N GLN A 174 -15.20 -11.52 -3.24
CA GLN A 174 -15.65 -12.12 -1.99
C GLN A 174 -16.82 -13.08 -2.29
N PRO A 175 -16.63 -14.40 -2.16
CA PRO A 175 -17.73 -15.33 -2.27
C PRO A 175 -18.70 -15.19 -1.09
N LYS A 176 -20.01 -15.27 -1.36
CA LYS A 176 -21.05 -15.26 -0.31
C LYS A 176 -20.95 -16.51 0.59
N THR A 177 -20.56 -17.64 -0.01
CA THR A 177 -20.24 -18.88 0.70
C THR A 177 -18.75 -19.14 0.56
N PRO A 178 -17.96 -19.18 1.66
CA PRO A 178 -16.52 -19.38 1.60
C PRO A 178 -16.13 -20.58 0.73
N ALA A 179 -15.10 -20.42 -0.10
CA ALA A 179 -14.57 -21.53 -0.89
C ALA A 179 -13.80 -22.49 0.01
N SER A 180 -13.74 -23.78 -0.34
CA SER A 180 -13.01 -24.79 0.44
C SER A 180 -11.51 -24.73 0.23
N ALA A 181 -11.07 -24.24 -0.94
CA ALA A 181 -9.67 -24.12 -1.28
C ALA A 181 -9.39 -22.96 -2.24
N LEU A 182 -8.14 -22.52 -2.25
CA LEU A 182 -7.59 -21.56 -3.20
C LEU A 182 -6.42 -22.20 -3.94
N VAL A 183 -6.50 -22.26 -5.27
CA VAL A 183 -5.42 -22.75 -6.13
C VAL A 183 -4.73 -21.57 -6.79
N VAL A 184 -3.45 -21.40 -6.51
CA VAL A 184 -2.60 -20.37 -7.12
C VAL A 184 -1.88 -20.98 -8.31
N THR A 185 -2.04 -20.39 -9.49
CA THR A 185 -1.35 -20.79 -10.74
C THR A 185 -0.70 -19.57 -11.38
N ARG A 186 -0.09 -19.75 -12.56
CA ARG A 186 0.38 -18.64 -13.41
C ARG A 186 -0.52 -18.46 -14.61
N ASP A 187 -0.67 -17.22 -15.07
CA ASP A 187 -1.26 -16.91 -16.36
C ASP A 187 -0.25 -17.07 -17.51
N ALA A 188 -0.67 -16.78 -18.75
CA ALA A 188 0.18 -16.88 -19.93
C ALA A 188 1.40 -15.94 -19.89
N ALA A 189 1.32 -14.84 -19.12
CA ALA A 189 2.40 -13.89 -18.91
C ALA A 189 3.30 -14.26 -17.69
N GLY A 190 3.08 -15.44 -17.08
CA GLY A 190 3.82 -15.92 -15.93
C GLY A 190 3.46 -15.25 -14.59
N GLN A 191 2.44 -14.40 -14.56
CA GLN A 191 1.98 -13.70 -13.35
C GLN A 191 1.08 -14.60 -12.50
N PRO A 192 1.12 -14.47 -11.16
CA PRO A 192 0.28 -15.28 -10.29
C PRO A 192 -1.22 -14.93 -10.47
N GLN A 193 -2.05 -15.97 -10.43
CA GLN A 193 -3.52 -15.88 -10.44
C GLN A 193 -4.12 -16.85 -9.42
N GLY A 194 -5.30 -16.54 -8.89
CA GLY A 194 -5.96 -17.28 -7.81
C GLY A 194 -7.34 -17.80 -8.19
N TRP A 195 -7.53 -19.11 -8.04
CA TRP A 195 -8.76 -19.84 -8.34
C TRP A 195 -9.44 -20.30 -7.06
N LEU A 196 -10.69 -19.89 -6.85
CA LEU A 196 -11.53 -20.40 -5.78
C LEU A 196 -12.14 -21.74 -6.20
N GLU A 197 -12.10 -22.72 -5.30
CA GLU A 197 -12.72 -24.03 -5.53
C GLU A 197 -13.65 -24.41 -4.37
N TRP A 198 -14.80 -24.99 -4.73
CA TRP A 198 -15.74 -25.62 -3.79
C TRP A 198 -15.70 -27.15 -3.94
N PRO A 199 -16.21 -27.90 -2.95
CA PRO A 199 -16.40 -29.34 -3.10
C PRO A 199 -17.36 -29.64 -4.26
N ALA A 200 -17.23 -30.83 -4.83
CA ALA A 200 -18.17 -31.33 -5.81
C ALA A 200 -19.56 -31.49 -5.16
N VAL A 201 -20.59 -30.97 -5.84
CA VAL A 201 -21.99 -31.05 -5.42
C VAL A 201 -22.79 -31.73 -6.51
N MET A 202 -23.68 -32.64 -6.12
CA MET A 202 -24.65 -33.24 -7.04
C MET A 202 -25.84 -32.29 -7.19
N VAL A 203 -26.17 -31.90 -8.43
CA VAL A 203 -27.37 -31.14 -8.76
C VAL A 203 -28.46 -32.14 -9.20
N PRO A 204 -29.49 -32.40 -8.38
CA PRO A 204 -30.59 -33.30 -8.74
C PRO A 204 -31.42 -32.78 -9.92
N PRO A 205 -32.17 -33.66 -10.61
CA PRO A 205 -33.15 -33.27 -11.62
C PRO A 205 -34.13 -32.21 -11.10
N GLY A 206 -34.35 -31.16 -11.88
CA GLY A 206 -35.24 -30.05 -11.56
C GLY A 206 -34.63 -28.97 -10.67
N GLU A 207 -33.49 -29.22 -10.02
CA GLU A 207 -32.85 -28.26 -9.10
C GLU A 207 -31.93 -27.27 -9.84
N THR A 208 -31.70 -26.11 -9.21
CA THR A 208 -30.71 -25.13 -9.63
C THR A 208 -29.81 -24.79 -8.45
N ARG A 209 -28.50 -24.86 -8.65
CA ARG A 209 -27.50 -24.43 -7.65
C ARG A 209 -26.83 -23.15 -8.13
N ALA A 210 -26.60 -22.21 -7.22
CA ALA A 210 -26.00 -20.93 -7.52
C ALA A 210 -24.90 -20.55 -6.52
N TRP A 211 -23.84 -19.93 -7.05
CA TRP A 211 -22.72 -19.37 -6.31
C TRP A 211 -22.65 -17.87 -6.61
N THR A 212 -22.75 -17.05 -5.57
CA THR A 212 -22.75 -15.60 -5.70
C THR A 212 -21.49 -15.00 -5.10
N PHE A 213 -20.94 -14.00 -5.78
CA PHE A 213 -19.72 -13.29 -5.45
C PHE A 213 -20.00 -11.79 -5.42
N LYS A 214 -19.53 -11.12 -4.37
CA LYS A 214 -19.44 -9.67 -4.34
C LYS A 214 -18.08 -9.28 -4.91
N GLY A 215 -18.10 -8.44 -5.94
CA GLY A 215 -16.93 -7.92 -6.61
C GLY A 215 -16.75 -6.42 -6.34
N TYR A 216 -15.51 -5.99 -6.20
CA TYR A 216 -15.12 -4.59 -6.25
C TYR A 216 -13.94 -4.44 -7.20
N ALA A 217 -13.94 -3.39 -8.01
CA ALA A 217 -12.87 -3.09 -8.94
C ALA A 217 -12.71 -1.56 -9.06
N GLY A 218 -11.78 -0.99 -8.30
CA GLY A 218 -11.74 0.45 -8.10
C GLY A 218 -10.46 0.97 -7.44
N PRO A 219 -10.43 2.27 -7.10
CA PRO A 219 -9.37 2.86 -6.28
C PRO A 219 -9.24 2.16 -4.91
N LEU A 220 -8.03 2.09 -4.38
CA LEU A 220 -7.73 1.63 -3.04
C LEU A 220 -8.05 2.74 -2.01
N ASP A 221 -9.30 3.20 -1.96
CA ASP A 221 -9.80 4.16 -0.96
C ASP A 221 -10.36 3.39 0.25
N TYR A 222 -9.75 3.59 1.42
CA TYR A 222 -10.15 2.90 2.65
C TYR A 222 -11.54 3.28 3.13
N ARG A 223 -12.00 4.52 2.93
CA ARG A 223 -13.35 4.94 3.36
C ARG A 223 -14.41 4.19 2.58
N PHE A 224 -14.20 4.05 1.27
CA PHE A 224 -15.12 3.33 0.41
C PHE A 224 -15.11 1.83 0.72
N LEU A 225 -13.92 1.26 0.92
CA LEU A 225 -13.79 -0.15 1.28
C LEU A 225 -14.39 -0.45 2.66
N ASP A 226 -14.23 0.44 3.64
CA ASP A 226 -14.82 0.30 4.99
C ASP A 226 -16.35 0.32 4.94
N ALA A 227 -16.94 1.26 4.18
CA ALA A 227 -18.39 1.31 3.95
C ALA A 227 -18.92 0.03 3.28
N LEU A 228 -18.09 -0.66 2.49
CA LEU A 228 -18.41 -1.92 1.84
C LEU A 228 -18.09 -3.17 2.67
N GLN A 229 -17.49 -3.02 3.86
CA GLN A 229 -16.94 -4.09 4.71
C GLN A 229 -15.86 -4.92 4.00
N LEU A 230 -15.00 -4.23 3.23
CA LEU A 230 -13.90 -4.78 2.43
C LEU A 230 -12.53 -4.22 2.83
N ASP A 231 -12.45 -3.40 3.89
CA ASP A 231 -11.22 -2.76 4.38
C ASP A 231 -10.14 -3.77 4.80
N HIS A 232 -10.56 -4.97 5.22
CA HIS A 232 -9.66 -6.06 5.61
C HIS A 232 -8.76 -6.51 4.44
N ALA A 233 -9.28 -6.45 3.22
CA ALA A 233 -8.55 -6.82 2.01
C ALA A 233 -7.42 -5.84 1.68
N ALA A 234 -7.55 -4.57 2.10
CA ALA A 234 -6.59 -3.50 1.81
C ALA A 234 -5.40 -3.39 2.78
N SER A 235 -5.30 -4.29 3.78
CA SER A 235 -4.28 -4.33 4.84
C SER A 235 -2.97 -3.51 4.61
N LEU A 236 -2.82 -2.46 5.44
CA LEU A 236 -1.70 -1.50 5.55
C LEU A 236 -0.56 -2.02 6.45
N GLY A 237 -0.39 -3.34 6.54
CA GLY A 237 0.67 -3.97 7.34
C GLY A 237 0.58 -3.71 8.85
N ALA A 238 1.71 -3.83 9.54
CA ALA A 238 1.79 -3.86 11.01
C ALA A 238 1.36 -2.56 11.72
N PHE A 239 1.31 -1.43 11.01
CA PHE A 239 0.97 -0.11 11.59
C PHE A 239 -0.43 0.38 11.21
N THR A 240 -1.32 -0.53 10.82
CA THR A 240 -2.66 -0.21 10.29
C THR A 240 -3.44 0.78 11.16
N THR A 241 -3.40 0.65 12.50
CA THR A 241 -4.11 1.55 13.41
C THR A 241 -3.65 3.00 13.29
N ILE A 242 -2.33 3.23 13.29
CA ILE A 242 -1.75 4.58 13.16
C ILE A 242 -2.05 5.13 11.76
N THR A 243 -1.90 4.30 10.72
CA THR A 243 -2.18 4.69 9.35
C THR A 243 -3.64 5.11 9.16
N ARG A 244 -4.60 4.37 9.71
CA ARG A 244 -6.04 4.73 9.66
C ARG A 244 -6.32 6.05 10.38
N LEU A 245 -5.73 6.26 11.55
CA LEU A 245 -5.90 7.49 12.31
C LEU A 245 -5.39 8.71 11.52
N LEU A 246 -4.18 8.61 10.97
CA LEU A 246 -3.59 9.69 10.17
C LEU A 246 -4.36 9.94 8.87
N GLN A 247 -4.84 8.89 8.21
CA GLN A 247 -5.65 9.03 7.01
C GLN A 247 -6.99 9.71 7.30
N THR A 248 -7.64 9.35 8.40
CA THR A 248 -8.89 9.98 8.86
C THR A 248 -8.65 11.46 9.15
N ALA A 249 -7.58 11.78 9.88
CA ALA A 249 -7.21 13.17 10.17
C ALA A 249 -6.89 13.95 8.88
N LEU A 250 -6.14 13.37 7.95
CA LEU A 250 -5.82 13.99 6.67
C LEU A 250 -7.09 14.27 5.85
N ASN A 251 -8.00 13.28 5.75
CA ASN A 251 -9.25 13.41 5.03
C ASN A 251 -10.20 14.44 5.66
N TRP A 252 -10.21 14.54 6.98
CA TRP A 252 -10.96 15.58 7.68
C TRP A 252 -10.39 16.97 7.39
N LEU A 253 -9.06 17.11 7.47
CA LEU A 253 -8.38 18.36 7.14
C LEU A 253 -8.59 18.76 5.67
N THR A 254 -8.57 17.80 4.73
CA THR A 254 -8.87 18.11 3.32
C THR A 254 -10.32 18.50 3.10
N GLY A 255 -11.27 17.92 3.84
CA GLY A 255 -12.66 18.37 3.81
C GLY A 255 -12.83 19.82 4.27
N VAL A 256 -11.99 20.29 5.19
CA VAL A 256 -12.02 21.69 5.68
C VAL A 256 -11.29 22.63 4.71
N PHE A 257 -10.05 22.29 4.32
CA PHE A 257 -9.17 23.19 3.54
C PHE A 257 -9.30 23.02 2.02
N HIS A 258 -10.00 22.00 1.55
CA HIS A 258 -10.19 21.67 0.13
C HIS A 258 -8.86 21.48 -0.64
N SER A 259 -7.74 21.24 0.06
CA SER A 259 -6.41 21.04 -0.52
C SER A 259 -5.62 20.00 0.27
N TYR A 260 -5.14 18.95 -0.42
CA TYR A 260 -4.28 17.92 0.17
C TYR A 260 -2.95 18.49 0.67
N GLY A 261 -2.34 19.41 -0.07
CA GLY A 261 -1.08 20.02 0.35
C GLY A 261 -1.22 20.86 1.62
N THR A 262 -2.27 21.68 1.71
CA THR A 262 -2.56 22.45 2.93
C THR A 262 -2.89 21.52 4.10
N ALA A 263 -3.66 20.45 3.87
CA ALA A 263 -3.94 19.46 4.89
C ALA A 263 -2.67 18.78 5.41
N ILE A 264 -1.70 18.45 4.54
CA ILE A 264 -0.39 17.94 4.95
C ILE A 264 0.36 18.97 5.82
N VAL A 265 0.35 20.25 5.45
CA VAL A 265 0.98 21.31 6.26
C VAL A 265 0.36 21.38 7.65
N VAL A 266 -0.96 21.47 7.74
CA VAL A 266 -1.66 21.57 9.02
C VAL A 266 -1.47 20.30 9.85
N LEU A 267 -1.57 19.11 9.24
CA LEU A 267 -1.30 17.84 9.92
C LEU A 267 0.11 17.82 10.52
N THR A 268 1.10 18.29 9.77
CA THR A 268 2.50 18.36 10.23
C THR A 268 2.64 19.27 11.43
N LEU A 269 2.00 20.45 11.41
CA LEU A 269 2.03 21.38 12.54
C LEU A 269 1.34 20.79 13.78
N LEU A 270 0.19 20.13 13.61
CA LEU A 270 -0.52 19.48 14.71
C LEU A 270 0.31 18.36 15.35
N LEU A 271 0.94 17.50 14.54
CA LEU A 271 1.85 16.47 15.03
C LEU A 271 3.08 17.07 15.72
N GLY A 272 3.65 18.13 15.14
CA GLY A 272 4.77 18.86 15.75
C GLY A 272 4.42 19.45 17.12
N LEU A 273 3.22 20.01 17.27
CA LEU A 273 2.72 20.52 18.55
C LEU A 273 2.47 19.39 19.55
N LEU A 274 1.85 18.29 19.11
CA LEU A 274 1.59 17.10 19.92
C LEU A 274 2.88 16.51 20.49
N PHE A 275 3.94 16.41 19.68
CA PHE A 275 5.24 15.87 20.08
C PHE A 275 6.19 16.92 20.65
N SER A 276 5.83 18.21 20.64
CA SER A 276 6.64 19.31 21.19
C SER A 276 7.16 19.08 22.61
N PRO A 277 6.35 18.64 23.61
CA PRO A 277 6.86 18.42 24.97
C PRO A 277 7.93 17.33 25.03
N LEU A 278 7.79 16.29 24.20
CA LEU A 278 8.76 15.21 24.09
C LEU A 278 10.07 15.73 23.48
N THR A 279 9.97 16.46 22.37
CA THR A 279 11.12 17.08 21.70
C THR A 279 11.85 18.04 22.63
N PHE A 280 11.13 18.86 23.39
CA PHE A 280 11.73 19.78 24.37
C PHE A 280 12.53 19.04 25.45
N THR A 281 11.98 17.94 25.98
CA THR A 281 12.66 17.10 26.98
C THR A 281 13.92 16.46 26.41
N SER A 282 13.85 16.01 25.16
CA SER A 282 15.00 15.45 24.44
C SER A 282 16.10 16.48 24.21
N LEU A 283 15.75 17.68 23.76
CA LEU A 283 16.68 18.80 23.55
C LEU A 283 17.35 19.23 24.84
N LYS A 284 16.61 19.32 25.95
CA LYS A 284 17.15 19.62 27.28
C LYS A 284 18.18 18.57 27.72
N THR A 285 17.89 17.29 27.47
CA THR A 285 18.79 16.18 27.77
C THR A 285 20.06 16.26 26.92
N MET A 286 19.94 16.57 25.64
CA MET A 286 21.08 16.80 24.76
C MET A 286 21.96 17.96 25.22
N LYS A 287 21.37 19.09 25.65
CA LYS A 287 22.15 20.23 26.16
C LYS A 287 22.91 19.89 27.44
N LYS A 288 22.31 19.13 28.35
CA LYS A 288 23.00 18.64 29.55
C LYS A 288 24.18 17.72 29.20
N MET A 289 24.01 16.84 28.20
CA MET A 289 25.11 16.00 27.71
C MET A 289 26.25 16.84 27.10
N GLU A 290 25.92 17.95 26.43
CA GLU A 290 26.91 18.90 25.91
C GLU A 290 27.72 19.55 27.04
N LEU A 291 27.08 19.92 28.15
CA LEU A 291 27.74 20.51 29.32
C LEU A 291 28.70 19.53 30.04
N LEU A 292 28.45 18.22 29.94
CA LEU A 292 29.31 17.18 30.52
C LEU A 292 30.49 16.77 29.62
N GLN A 293 30.57 17.30 28.39
CA GLN A 293 31.66 17.03 27.45
C GLN A 293 33.07 17.29 28.03
N PRO A 294 33.37 18.37 28.76
CA PRO A 294 34.72 18.57 29.32
C PRO A 294 35.12 17.49 30.33
N GLU A 295 34.20 17.04 31.17
CA GLU A 295 34.47 15.98 32.15
C GLU A 295 34.67 14.63 31.48
N LEU A 296 33.89 14.34 30.42
CA LEU A 296 34.08 13.16 29.59
C LEU A 296 35.45 13.16 28.88
N LYS A 297 35.96 14.32 28.47
CA LYS A 297 37.32 14.44 27.89
C LYS A 297 38.39 14.09 28.91
N GLN A 298 38.28 14.61 30.14
CA GLN A 298 39.24 14.31 31.20
C GLN A 298 39.23 12.81 31.55
N LEU A 299 38.06 12.19 31.56
CA LEU A 299 37.90 10.75 31.76
C LEU A 299 38.60 9.95 30.65
N GLN A 300 38.41 10.34 29.39
CA GLN A 300 39.07 9.73 28.23
C GLN A 300 40.59 9.88 28.32
N GLU A 301 41.09 11.05 28.73
CA GLU A 301 42.52 11.30 28.90
C GLU A 301 43.14 10.46 30.01
N ARG A 302 42.40 10.25 31.11
CA ARG A 302 42.84 9.45 32.26
C ARG A 302 42.87 7.94 31.98
N TYR A 303 41.92 7.44 31.20
CA TYR A 303 41.74 5.99 30.96
C TYR A 303 41.98 5.57 29.50
N LYS A 304 42.84 6.27 28.73
CA LYS A 304 43.09 6.02 27.29
C LYS A 304 43.33 4.55 26.90
N LYS A 305 43.89 3.74 27.81
CA LYS A 305 44.23 2.32 27.57
C LYS A 305 43.14 1.33 27.98
N ASP A 306 42.03 1.78 28.55
CA ASP A 306 40.95 0.92 29.07
C ASP A 306 39.55 1.43 28.65
N PRO A 307 39.09 1.06 27.44
CA PRO A 307 37.81 1.51 26.91
C PRO A 307 36.60 0.98 27.71
N LYS A 308 36.73 -0.18 28.37
CA LYS A 308 35.66 -0.69 29.24
C LYS A 308 35.45 0.22 30.44
N ARG A 309 36.55 0.61 31.09
CA ARG A 309 36.49 1.52 32.23
C ARG A 309 36.03 2.93 31.86
N ILE A 310 36.37 3.42 30.66
CA ILE A 310 35.80 4.67 30.12
C ILE A 310 34.27 4.58 30.04
N ASN A 311 33.73 3.49 29.47
CA ASN A 311 32.28 3.35 29.32
C ASN A 311 31.55 3.25 30.67
N GLU A 312 32.12 2.51 31.64
CA GLU A 312 31.54 2.40 32.98
C GLU A 312 31.52 3.74 33.73
N GLU A 313 32.64 4.46 33.76
CA GLU A 313 32.74 5.74 34.43
C GLU A 313 31.91 6.83 33.72
N ALA A 314 31.81 6.80 32.38
CA ALA A 314 30.93 7.69 31.64
C ALA A 314 29.46 7.46 32.00
N MET A 315 29.03 6.20 32.15
CA MET A 315 27.66 5.89 32.58
C MET A 315 27.40 6.28 34.04
N LYS A 316 28.39 6.13 34.94
CA LYS A 316 28.29 6.65 36.32
C LYS A 316 28.14 8.17 36.33
N LEU A 317 28.92 8.88 35.52
CA LEU A 317 28.84 10.34 35.38
C LEU A 317 27.45 10.76 34.89
N TYR A 318 26.94 10.13 33.83
CA TYR A 318 25.57 10.40 33.35
C TYR A 318 24.51 10.15 34.43
N LYS A 319 24.66 9.07 35.21
CA LYS A 319 23.75 8.74 36.32
C LYS A 319 23.82 9.77 37.46
N GLN A 320 25.02 10.23 37.82
CA GLN A 320 25.23 11.26 38.85
C GLN A 320 24.54 12.58 38.47
N HIS A 321 24.62 12.98 37.20
CA HIS A 321 23.97 14.20 36.70
C HIS A 321 22.51 14.00 36.26
N ARG A 322 21.94 12.79 36.48
CA ARG A 322 20.57 12.40 36.07
C ARG A 322 20.28 12.67 34.59
N VAL A 323 21.25 12.35 33.74
CA VAL A 323 21.17 12.48 32.28
C VAL A 323 21.02 11.09 31.67
N ASN A 324 19.98 10.86 30.87
CA ASN A 324 19.82 9.59 30.15
C ASN A 324 20.31 9.75 28.69
N PRO A 325 21.37 9.04 28.26
CA PRO A 325 21.85 9.12 26.89
C PRO A 325 20.81 8.73 25.84
N LEU A 326 19.88 7.83 26.18
CA LEU A 326 18.78 7.43 25.28
C LEU A 326 17.66 8.48 25.17
N GLY A 327 17.57 9.40 26.13
CA GLY A 327 16.59 10.50 26.07
C GLY A 327 16.79 11.42 24.86
N GLY A 328 18.02 11.46 24.31
CA GLY A 328 18.34 12.22 23.11
C GLY A 328 17.81 11.60 21.80
N CYS A 329 17.69 10.26 21.72
CA CYS A 329 17.19 9.58 20.51
C CYS A 329 15.70 9.21 20.60
N LEU A 330 15.03 9.46 21.73
CA LEU A 330 13.63 9.16 21.93
C LEU A 330 12.69 9.76 20.86
N PRO A 331 12.87 11.01 20.38
CA PRO A 331 12.08 11.53 19.27
C PRO A 331 12.24 10.73 17.98
N LEU A 332 13.46 10.27 17.68
CA LEU A 332 13.75 9.48 16.48
C LEU A 332 13.02 8.12 16.52
N LEU A 333 13.01 7.46 17.68
CA LEU A 333 12.32 6.17 17.85
C LEU A 333 10.82 6.29 17.64
N LEU A 334 10.19 7.35 18.16
CA LEU A 334 8.76 7.60 17.95
C LEU A 334 8.45 8.05 16.51
N GLN A 335 9.38 8.76 15.88
CA GLN A 335 9.25 9.24 14.50
C GLN A 335 9.24 8.09 13.48
N MET A 336 9.95 6.98 13.74
CA MET A 336 10.06 5.86 12.80
C MET A 336 8.70 5.18 12.50
N PRO A 337 7.90 4.73 13.49
CA PRO A 337 6.55 4.23 13.22
C PRO A 337 5.63 5.25 12.54
N LEU A 338 5.72 6.52 12.95
CA LEU A 338 4.93 7.60 12.36
C LEU A 338 5.28 7.80 10.89
N PHE A 339 6.57 7.75 10.55
CA PHE A 339 7.05 7.83 9.16
C PHE A 339 6.53 6.67 8.32
N ILE A 340 6.60 5.44 8.83
CA ILE A 340 6.08 4.26 8.11
C ILE A 340 4.57 4.43 7.86
N ALA A 341 3.82 4.92 8.85
CA ALA A 341 2.39 5.18 8.69
C ALA A 341 2.12 6.29 7.65
N LEU A 342 2.83 7.41 7.71
CA LEU A 342 2.69 8.51 6.74
C LEU A 342 3.14 8.11 5.33
N TYR A 343 4.19 7.31 5.19
CA TYR A 343 4.61 6.75 3.91
C TYR A 343 3.47 5.92 3.28
N GLN A 344 2.75 5.16 4.11
CA GLN A 344 1.61 4.39 3.65
C GLN A 344 0.41 5.25 3.29
N VAL A 345 0.07 6.27 4.11
CA VAL A 345 -1.02 7.20 3.79
C VAL A 345 -0.66 7.98 2.52
N LEU A 346 0.41 8.75 2.54
CA LEU A 346 0.73 9.70 1.47
C LEU A 346 1.24 9.01 0.20
N GLY A 347 1.86 7.83 0.32
CA GLY A 347 2.39 7.09 -0.81
C GLY A 347 1.44 6.09 -1.45
N ARG A 348 0.31 5.76 -0.83
CA ARG A 348 -0.67 4.78 -1.38
C ARG A 348 -2.09 5.30 -1.48
N SER A 349 -2.34 6.55 -1.07
CA SER A 349 -3.66 7.16 -1.24
C SER A 349 -3.86 7.53 -2.71
N PRO A 350 -4.84 6.92 -3.40
CA PRO A 350 -5.17 7.32 -4.76
C PRO A 350 -5.56 8.79 -4.85
N GLU A 351 -6.06 9.41 -3.79
CA GLU A 351 -6.56 10.79 -3.79
C GLU A 351 -5.45 11.86 -3.87
N LEU A 352 -4.21 11.51 -3.50
CA LEU A 352 -3.09 12.45 -3.54
C LEU A 352 -2.48 12.60 -4.92
N ARG A 353 -2.71 11.62 -5.79
CA ARG A 353 -2.11 11.64 -7.11
C ARG A 353 -2.74 12.88 -7.80
N GLY A 354 -1.97 13.63 -8.60
CA GLY A 354 -2.48 14.79 -9.35
C GLY A 354 -2.95 15.96 -8.49
N ALA A 355 -2.91 15.83 -7.16
CA ALA A 355 -3.15 16.91 -6.24
C ALA A 355 -1.93 17.84 -6.27
N HIS A 356 -2.16 19.10 -6.63
CA HIS A 356 -1.14 20.12 -6.68
C HIS A 356 -1.04 20.90 -5.36
N PHE A 357 0.13 21.45 -5.07
CA PHE A 357 0.35 22.35 -3.94
C PHE A 357 1.51 23.31 -4.20
N LEU A 358 1.20 24.61 -4.26
CA LEU A 358 2.17 25.65 -4.61
C LEU A 358 2.88 25.31 -5.93
N LEU A 359 4.18 25.06 -5.89
CA LEU A 359 4.98 24.69 -7.07
C LEU A 359 4.88 23.18 -7.39
N ILE A 360 4.47 22.35 -6.43
CA ILE A 360 4.39 20.89 -6.56
C ILE A 360 3.19 20.54 -7.44
N LYS A 361 3.43 19.81 -8.52
CA LYS A 361 2.40 19.44 -9.49
C LYS A 361 1.60 18.18 -9.10
N ASP A 362 2.24 17.23 -8.42
CA ASP A 362 1.63 15.97 -8.01
C ASP A 362 2.23 15.51 -6.67
N LEU A 363 1.39 15.44 -5.63
CA LEU A 363 1.78 15.01 -4.28
C LEU A 363 2.07 13.52 -4.15
N ALA A 364 1.61 12.67 -5.07
CA ALA A 364 1.85 11.22 -5.04
C ALA A 364 3.00 10.75 -5.94
N ALA A 365 3.48 11.61 -6.83
CA ALA A 365 4.68 11.39 -7.62
C ALA A 365 5.92 12.03 -6.98
N PRO A 366 7.14 11.58 -7.32
CA PRO A 366 8.35 12.32 -6.98
C PRO A 366 8.28 13.77 -7.46
N ASP A 367 8.92 14.66 -6.69
CA ASP A 367 9.02 16.08 -7.01
C ASP A 367 9.69 16.26 -8.39
N ALA A 368 9.33 17.28 -9.16
CA ALA A 368 9.87 17.52 -10.51
C ALA A 368 9.78 19.00 -10.88
N LEU A 369 10.21 19.88 -9.97
CA LEU A 369 9.98 21.32 -10.06
C LEU A 369 10.79 22.01 -11.16
N LEU A 370 12.00 21.53 -11.42
CA LEU A 370 12.91 22.13 -12.40
C LEU A 370 13.19 21.13 -13.53
N PRO A 371 12.46 21.19 -14.66
CA PRO A 371 12.75 20.33 -15.81
C PRO A 371 14.15 20.62 -16.36
N LEU A 372 14.89 19.57 -16.71
CA LEU A 372 16.24 19.66 -17.25
C LEU A 372 16.21 19.49 -18.79
N PRO A 373 17.11 20.16 -19.53
CA PRO A 373 17.17 20.03 -20.99
C PRO A 373 17.66 18.65 -21.45
N ALA A 374 18.28 17.87 -20.56
CA ALA A 374 18.74 16.50 -20.82
C ALA A 374 18.54 15.63 -19.58
N THR A 375 18.29 14.33 -19.78
CA THR A 375 18.20 13.34 -18.70
C THR A 375 19.59 13.04 -18.14
N LEU A 376 19.85 13.44 -16.90
CA LEU A 376 21.11 13.16 -16.23
C LEU A 376 21.05 11.80 -15.48
N PRO A 377 22.17 11.05 -15.40
CA PRO A 377 22.25 9.87 -14.55
C PRO A 377 21.93 10.23 -13.09
N LEU A 378 21.17 9.39 -12.39
CA LEU A 378 20.73 9.56 -10.98
C LEU A 378 19.71 10.68 -10.71
N VAL A 379 19.71 11.77 -11.48
CA VAL A 379 18.83 12.94 -11.28
C VAL A 379 17.55 12.82 -12.11
N GLY A 380 17.61 12.18 -13.29
CA GLY A 380 16.47 12.02 -14.19
C GLY A 380 16.26 13.23 -15.11
N SER A 381 15.02 13.43 -15.56
CA SER A 381 14.61 14.50 -16.50
C SER A 381 14.26 15.82 -15.82
N ALA A 382 14.18 15.86 -14.49
CA ALA A 382 13.89 17.04 -13.71
C ALA A 382 14.65 17.01 -12.39
N LEU A 383 15.00 18.18 -11.87
CA LEU A 383 15.62 18.34 -10.57
C LEU A 383 14.55 18.49 -9.49
N ASN A 384 14.63 17.61 -8.48
CA ASN A 384 13.70 17.56 -7.36
C ASN A 384 14.18 18.56 -6.29
N VAL A 385 13.61 19.77 -6.30
CA VAL A 385 14.03 20.86 -5.41
C VAL A 385 13.62 20.58 -3.96
N LEU A 386 12.48 19.93 -3.75
CA LEU A 386 11.96 19.70 -2.40
C LEU A 386 12.83 18.74 -1.56
N PRO A 387 13.29 17.57 -2.08
CA PRO A 387 14.28 16.73 -1.39
C PRO A 387 15.61 17.45 -1.10
N LEU A 388 16.06 18.35 -1.99
CA LEU A 388 17.29 19.13 -1.78
C LEU A 388 17.10 20.16 -0.65
N ALA A 389 15.98 20.87 -0.63
CA ALA A 389 15.63 21.79 0.45
C ALA A 389 15.50 21.06 1.80
N MET A 390 14.90 19.87 1.79
CA MET A 390 14.86 18.97 2.95
C MET A 390 16.26 18.56 3.41
N GLY A 391 17.14 18.14 2.51
CA GLY A 391 18.53 17.79 2.83
C GLY A 391 19.30 18.97 3.43
N ALA A 392 19.12 20.17 2.88
CA ALA A 392 19.71 21.40 3.42
C ALA A 392 19.18 21.70 4.84
N MET A 393 17.89 21.50 5.09
CA MET A 393 17.30 21.70 6.42
C MET A 393 17.82 20.66 7.44
N MET A 394 17.98 19.41 7.02
CA MET A 394 18.60 18.37 7.87
C MET A 394 20.07 18.70 8.17
N PHE A 395 20.82 19.21 7.19
CA PHE A 395 22.19 19.67 7.41
C PHE A 395 22.25 20.83 8.41
N LEU A 396 21.32 21.79 8.33
CA LEU A 396 21.20 22.88 9.29
C LEU A 396 20.87 22.36 10.70
N GLN A 397 19.89 21.46 10.82
CA GLN A 397 19.52 20.79 12.07
C GLN A 397 20.73 20.08 12.70
N GLN A 398 21.50 19.37 11.88
CA GLN A 398 22.69 18.67 12.33
C GLN A 398 23.79 19.65 12.78
N ARG A 399 24.03 20.74 12.05
CA ARG A 399 24.98 21.79 12.43
C ARG A 399 24.64 22.41 13.79
N MET A 400 23.35 22.58 14.10
CA MET A 400 22.90 23.08 15.41
C MET A 400 23.09 22.07 16.53
N SER A 401 22.95 20.77 16.22
CA SER A 401 23.02 19.68 17.22
C SER A 401 24.43 19.12 17.44
N SER A 402 25.37 19.43 16.55
CA SER A 402 26.71 18.80 16.50
C SER A 402 27.83 19.70 17.00
N LYS A 403 27.52 20.89 17.54
CA LYS A 403 28.53 21.71 18.22
C LYS A 403 28.93 21.04 19.53
N GLY A 404 30.21 20.69 19.68
CA GLY A 404 30.82 20.37 20.98
C GLY A 404 30.96 18.89 21.36
N LYS A 405 30.56 17.91 20.54
CA LYS A 405 30.77 16.49 20.86
C LYS A 405 32.21 16.06 20.61
N VAL A 406 32.95 15.75 21.67
CA VAL A 406 34.19 14.96 21.60
C VAL A 406 33.88 13.50 21.79
N LEU A 407 34.60 12.67 21.05
CA LEU A 407 34.20 11.33 20.68
C LEU A 407 35.35 10.38 20.97
N THR A 408 35.05 9.25 21.59
CA THR A 408 35.88 8.05 21.48
C THR A 408 35.99 7.64 19.99
N ASP A 409 36.94 6.78 19.63
CA ASP A 409 37.08 6.33 18.24
C ASP A 409 35.81 5.62 17.71
N GLU A 410 35.10 4.89 18.56
CA GLU A 410 33.76 4.33 18.24
C GLU A 410 32.71 5.43 17.99
N GLN A 411 32.75 6.50 18.78
CA GLN A 411 31.83 7.63 18.61
C GLN A 411 32.22 8.50 17.39
N ARG A 412 33.49 8.51 16.96
CA ARG A 412 33.94 9.17 15.71
C ARG A 412 33.31 8.53 14.49
N VAL A 413 33.31 7.19 14.44
CA VAL A 413 32.62 6.43 13.39
C VAL A 413 31.12 6.75 13.40
N GLN A 414 30.48 6.74 14.58
CA GLN A 414 29.06 7.09 14.71
C GLN A 414 28.76 8.52 14.20
N GLN A 415 29.62 9.49 14.51
CA GLN A 415 29.47 10.86 13.99
C GLN A 415 29.67 10.96 12.48
N GLN A 416 30.64 10.24 11.92
CA GLN A 416 30.84 10.20 10.48
C GLN A 416 29.58 9.66 9.78
N VAL A 417 29.00 8.58 10.30
CA VAL A 417 27.71 8.06 9.82
C VAL A 417 26.63 9.14 9.89
N PHE A 418 26.48 9.83 11.03
CA PHE A 418 25.51 10.92 11.16
C PHE A 418 25.76 12.07 10.17
N LYS A 419 27.03 12.41 9.84
CA LYS A 419 27.37 13.48 8.87
C LYS A 419 26.94 13.16 7.45
N PHE A 420 27.01 11.89 7.05
CA PHE A 420 26.55 11.46 5.73
C PHE A 420 25.06 11.13 5.69
N MET A 421 24.40 11.03 6.84
CA MET A 421 23.00 10.65 6.93
C MET A 421 22.04 11.59 6.18
N PRO A 422 22.17 12.93 6.21
CA PRO A 422 21.34 13.82 5.40
C PRO A 422 21.50 13.58 3.89
N LEU A 423 22.68 13.20 3.42
CA LEU A 423 22.92 12.88 2.00
C LEU A 423 22.21 11.58 1.62
N LEU A 424 22.33 10.54 2.46
CA LEU A 424 21.66 9.26 2.26
C LEU A 424 20.14 9.41 2.26
N PHE A 425 19.58 10.14 3.24
CA PHE A 425 18.16 10.43 3.27
C PHE A 425 17.76 11.32 2.08
N GLY A 426 18.52 12.36 1.73
CA GLY A 426 18.25 13.19 0.55
C GLY A 426 18.15 12.37 -0.73
N ALA A 427 19.07 11.43 -0.96
CA ALA A 427 19.03 10.53 -2.11
C ALA A 427 17.82 9.56 -2.06
N MET A 428 17.50 9.03 -0.88
CA MET A 428 16.32 8.18 -0.69
C MET A 428 15.01 8.93 -0.98
N PHE A 429 14.83 10.11 -0.40
CA PHE A 429 13.65 10.97 -0.57
C PHE A 429 13.51 11.51 -1.99
N TYR A 430 14.59 11.53 -2.78
CA TYR A 430 14.54 11.89 -4.19
C TYR A 430 13.58 11.00 -5.00
N ALA A 431 13.46 9.72 -4.64
CA ALA A 431 12.58 8.76 -5.31
C ALA A 431 11.18 8.63 -4.66
N LEU A 432 10.92 9.36 -3.57
CA LEU A 432 9.68 9.23 -2.80
C LEU A 432 8.61 10.26 -3.23
N PRO A 433 7.32 9.98 -2.97
CA PRO A 433 6.22 10.90 -3.23
C PRO A 433 6.45 12.29 -2.59
N SER A 434 6.26 13.35 -3.38
CA SER A 434 6.54 14.73 -2.95
C SER A 434 5.71 15.16 -1.74
N GLY A 435 4.50 14.63 -1.54
CA GLY A 435 3.69 14.88 -0.35
C GLY A 435 4.33 14.35 0.94
N LEU A 436 5.00 13.20 0.88
CA LEU A 436 5.77 12.68 2.00
C LEU A 436 7.04 13.50 2.25
N VAL A 437 7.73 13.92 1.17
CA VAL A 437 8.90 14.79 1.28
C VAL A 437 8.51 16.15 1.87
N LEU A 438 7.34 16.69 1.49
CA LEU A 438 6.78 17.94 2.00
C LEU A 438 6.55 17.86 3.50
N TYR A 439 5.89 16.79 3.96
CA TYR A 439 5.74 16.50 5.39
C TYR A 439 7.10 16.50 6.10
N TRP A 440 8.09 15.78 5.55
CA TRP A 440 9.40 15.65 6.20
C TRP A 440 10.16 16.97 6.26
N PHE A 441 10.10 17.76 5.18
CA PHE A 441 10.67 19.10 5.12
C PHE A 441 10.07 20.01 6.19
N LEU A 442 8.74 20.04 6.29
CA LEU A 442 8.03 20.86 7.28
C LEU A 442 8.33 20.41 8.71
N ASN A 443 8.34 19.10 8.96
CA ASN A 443 8.67 18.54 10.28
C ASN A 443 10.10 18.87 10.70
N THR A 444 11.06 18.76 9.77
CA THR A 444 12.47 19.11 10.01
C THR A 444 12.59 20.61 10.29
N THR A 445 11.94 21.44 9.49
CA THR A 445 11.92 22.90 9.65
C THR A 445 11.35 23.29 11.02
N PHE A 446 10.21 22.71 11.40
CA PHE A 446 9.60 22.93 12.70
C PHE A 446 10.52 22.51 13.85
N THR A 447 11.21 21.38 13.72
CA THR A 447 12.19 20.92 14.72
C THR A 447 13.39 21.88 14.82
N VAL A 448 13.91 22.39 13.70
CA VAL A 448 14.98 23.40 13.68
C VAL A 448 14.54 24.67 14.41
N VAL A 449 13.32 25.15 14.13
CA VAL A 449 12.75 26.33 14.80
C VAL A 449 12.61 26.08 16.30
N GLN A 450 12.06 24.94 16.71
CA GLN A 450 11.97 24.57 18.13
C GLN A 450 13.34 24.53 18.78
N GLN A 451 14.32 23.87 18.15
CA GLN A 451 15.68 23.79 18.67
C GLN A 451 16.31 25.17 18.85
N HIS A 452 16.12 26.07 17.89
CA HIS A 452 16.62 27.45 17.96
C HIS A 452 16.01 28.20 19.13
N LEU A 453 14.68 28.10 19.32
CA LEU A 453 13.96 28.75 20.42
C LEU A 453 14.39 28.20 21.79
N VAL A 454 14.58 26.88 21.90
CA VAL A 454 15.02 26.25 23.15
C VAL A 454 16.45 26.62 23.50
N LEU A 455 17.37 26.60 22.54
CA LEU A 455 18.76 26.99 22.75
C LEU A 455 18.86 28.46 23.20
N ARG A 456 18.06 29.36 22.62
CA ARG A 456 17.98 30.76 23.05
C ARG A 456 17.46 30.97 24.47
N LYS A 457 16.64 30.06 25.01
CA LYS A 457 16.14 30.13 26.40
C LYS A 457 17.11 29.52 27.43
N LEU A 458 18.02 28.67 26.98
CA LEU A 458 19.00 27.96 27.82
C LEU A 458 20.39 28.62 27.83
N THR A 459 20.62 29.56 26.91
CA THR A 459 21.80 30.44 26.87
C THR A 459 21.40 31.76 27.48
#